data_AF-A0A6A9TJI9-F1
#
_entry.id   AF-A0A6A9TJI9-F1
#
_cell.length_a   1.000
_cell.length_b   1.000
_cell.length_c   1.000
_cell.angle_alpha   90.00
_cell.angle_beta   90.00
_cell.angle_gamma   90.00
#
_symmetry.space_group_name_H-M   'P 1'
#
loop_
_entity.id
_entity.type
_entity.pdbx_description
1 polymer ?
#
loop_
_entity_poly.entity_id
_entity_poly.type
_entity_poly.pdbx_seq_one_letter_code
_entity_poly.pdbx_strand_id
1 'polypeptide(L)'
;MSTLDSGMNQLESRVGGLTVGGKVHSLSAWFVLALRLMMGYAFAYSGFTKITGEFAAGGYLTNVAATNGNPLAGMFAWMGSTPWFVE
;
A
#
# COMPACT_ATOMS: atom_id res chain seq x y z
N MET A 1 16.31 18.33 39.94
CA MET A 1 14.88 18.05 40.12
C MET A 1 14.16 18.51 38.85
N SER A 2 13.81 17.60 37.92
CA SER A 2 13.09 17.98 36.69
C SER A 2 11.59 18.05 37.03
N THR A 3 10.96 19.20 36.79
CA THR A 3 9.57 19.51 37.18
C THR A 3 8.64 19.61 35.97
N LEU A 4 8.89 18.85 34.92
CA LEU A 4 8.04 18.85 33.73
C LEU A 4 7.16 17.61 33.74
N ASP A 5 5.86 17.85 33.86
CA ASP A 5 4.79 16.86 33.74
C ASP A 5 4.89 16.17 32.37
N SER A 6 5.38 14.92 32.35
CA SER A 6 5.60 14.15 31.11
C SER A 6 4.27 13.66 30.55
N GLY A 7 3.44 14.57 30.07
CA GLY A 7 2.22 14.25 29.36
C GLY A 7 2.49 13.48 28.07
N MET A 8 1.54 12.65 27.64
CA MET A 8 1.59 11.88 26.39
C MET A 8 2.07 12.75 25.21
N ASN A 9 3.10 12.27 24.50
CA ASN A 9 3.73 12.89 23.31
C ASN A 9 4.68 14.08 23.56
N GLN A 10 5.31 14.18 24.73
CA GLN A 10 6.49 15.03 24.92
C GLN A 10 7.77 14.21 24.80
N LEU A 11 8.65 14.61 23.88
CA LEU A 11 10.01 14.10 23.77
C LEU A 11 10.95 15.12 24.41
N GLU A 12 11.59 14.74 25.52
CA GLU A 12 12.66 15.52 26.14
C GLU A 12 14.00 14.96 25.65
N SER A 13 14.80 15.77 24.99
CA SER A 13 16.17 15.42 24.61
C SER A 13 17.15 16.44 25.17
N ARG A 14 18.20 15.95 25.84
CA ARG A 14 19.25 16.78 26.43
C ARG A 14 20.47 16.74 25.52
N VAL A 15 20.77 17.87 24.87
CA VAL A 15 21.95 18.02 24.02
C VAL A 15 22.77 19.21 24.53
N GLY A 16 24.03 18.96 24.91
CA GLY A 16 24.98 20.03 25.29
C GLY A 16 24.59 20.87 26.51
N GLY A 17 23.80 20.33 27.45
CA GLY A 17 23.37 21.06 28.65
C GLY A 17 22.09 21.88 28.48
N LEU A 18 21.52 21.96 27.27
CA LEU A 18 20.18 22.48 27.03
C LEU A 18 19.16 21.34 26.95
N THR A 19 18.03 21.54 27.62
CA THR A 19 16.88 20.63 27.59
C THR A 19 15.95 21.09 26.48
N VAL A 20 15.84 20.33 25.39
CA VAL A 20 14.95 20.63 24.26
C VAL A 20 13.74 19.69 24.36
N GLY A 21 12.58 20.26 24.66
CA GLY A 21 11.30 19.55 24.67
C GLY A 21 10.57 19.73 23.33
N GLY A 22 10.29 18.63 22.63
CA GLY A 22 9.52 18.62 21.39
C GLY A 22 8.17 17.92 21.59
N LYS A 23 7.07 18.58 21.24
CA LYS A 23 5.73 17.96 21.21
C LYS A 23 5.50 17.36 19.83
N VAL A 24 5.49 16.04 19.71
CA VAL A 24 5.29 15.39 18.40
C VAL A 24 3.84 15.58 17.98
N HIS A 25 3.64 16.18 16.80
CA HIS A 25 2.31 16.48 16.30
C HIS A 25 1.61 15.16 15.92
N SER A 26 0.67 14.74 16.78
CA SER A 26 -0.08 13.49 16.67
C SER A 26 -0.66 13.23 15.27
N LEU A 27 -1.00 14.30 14.53
CA LEU A 27 -1.51 14.21 13.15
C LEU A 27 -0.56 13.45 12.21
N SER A 28 0.76 13.61 12.36
CA SER A 28 1.76 12.92 11.52
C SER A 28 1.85 11.43 11.82
N ALA A 29 1.73 11.05 13.10
CA ALA A 29 1.71 9.64 13.50
C ALA A 29 0.46 8.93 12.98
N TRP A 30 -0.70 9.57 13.09
CA TRP A 30 -1.95 9.07 12.52
C TRP A 30 -1.93 8.98 11.00
N PHE A 31 -1.28 9.94 10.32
CA PHE A 31 -1.10 9.88 8.87
C PHE A 31 -0.25 8.68 8.44
N VAL A 32 0.91 8.46 9.08
CA VAL A 32 1.79 7.32 8.76
C VAL A 32 1.08 6.00 9.05
N LEU A 33 0.34 5.91 10.16
CA LEU A 33 -0.48 4.75 10.48
C LEU A 33 -1.53 4.49 9.37
N ALA A 34 -2.27 5.53 8.97
CA ALA A 34 -3.29 5.42 7.93
C ALA A 34 -2.68 4.99 6.59
N LEU A 35 -1.54 5.57 6.19
CA LEU A 35 -0.82 5.19 4.97
C LEU A 35 -0.43 3.70 4.98
N ARG A 36 0.08 3.22 6.12
CA ARG A 36 0.46 1.81 6.29
C ARG A 36 -0.74 0.88 6.24
N LEU A 37 -1.83 1.29 6.87
CA LEU A 37 -3.07 0.53 6.90
C LEU A 37 -3.74 0.47 5.52
N MET A 38 -3.71 1.57 4.76
CA MET A 38 -4.20 1.62 3.37
C MET A 38 -3.41 0.69 2.45
N MET A 39 -2.07 0.72 2.52
CA MET A 39 -1.24 -0.21 1.73
C MET A 39 -1.46 -1.67 2.17
N GLY A 40 -1.50 -1.92 3.47
CA GLY A 40 -1.80 -3.25 4.02
C GLY A 40 -3.16 -3.77 3.58
N TYR A 41 -4.19 -2.93 3.58
CA TYR A 41 -5.54 -3.26 3.13
C TYR A 41 -5.57 -3.62 1.64
N ALA A 42 -4.90 -2.84 0.78
CA ALA A 42 -4.83 -3.14 -0.65
C ALA A 42 -4.19 -4.51 -0.92
N PHE A 43 -3.10 -4.85 -0.22
CA PHE A 43 -2.48 -6.17 -0.32
C PHE A 43 -3.36 -7.29 0.25
N ALA A 44 -4.01 -7.07 1.40
CA ALA A 44 -4.90 -8.06 2.00
C ALA A 44 -6.14 -8.32 1.13
N TYR A 45 -6.76 -7.27 0.61
CA TYR A 45 -7.93 -7.36 -0.28
C TYR A 45 -7.57 -8.04 -1.60
N SER A 46 -6.50 -7.62 -2.26
CA SER A 46 -6.05 -8.28 -3.49
C SER A 46 -5.61 -9.73 -3.28
N GLY A 47 -4.99 -10.06 -2.13
CA GLY A 47 -4.66 -11.44 -1.79
C GLY A 47 -5.91 -12.27 -1.51
N PHE A 48 -6.88 -11.73 -0.79
CA PHE A 48 -8.14 -12.40 -0.49
C PHE A 48 -8.94 -12.69 -1.77
N THR A 49 -9.07 -11.71 -2.67
CA THR A 49 -9.73 -11.92 -3.96
C THR A 49 -9.01 -12.93 -4.85
N LYS A 50 -7.72 -13.19 -4.63
CA LYS A 50 -6.99 -14.28 -5.29
C LYS A 50 -7.22 -15.66 -4.68
N ILE A 51 -7.57 -15.73 -3.39
CA ILE A 51 -7.90 -17.00 -2.71
C ILE A 51 -9.36 -17.38 -2.96
N THR A 52 -10.27 -16.40 -2.95
CA THR A 52 -11.72 -16.65 -3.07
C THR A 52 -12.25 -16.46 -4.49
N GLY A 53 -11.48 -15.84 -5.38
CA GLY A 53 -11.86 -15.61 -6.76
C GLY A 53 -11.43 -16.75 -7.69
N GLU A 54 -12.13 -16.89 -8.80
CA GLU A 54 -11.79 -17.76 -9.91
C GLU A 54 -10.49 -17.28 -10.59
N PHE A 55 -9.70 -18.19 -11.14
CA PHE A 55 -8.40 -17.87 -11.76
C PHE A 55 -8.60 -17.15 -13.10
N ALA A 56 -8.91 -15.86 -13.07
CA ALA A 56 -9.15 -15.08 -14.28
C ALA A 56 -7.83 -14.55 -14.88
N ALA A 57 -7.44 -15.05 -16.05
CA ALA A 57 -6.24 -14.63 -16.79
C ALA A 57 -6.46 -13.40 -17.70
N GLY A 58 -7.72 -12.99 -17.91
CA GLY A 58 -8.08 -11.90 -18.84
C GLY A 58 -7.44 -10.56 -18.52
N GLY A 59 -7.28 -10.24 -17.22
CA GLY A 59 -6.61 -9.01 -16.82
C GLY A 59 -5.16 -8.93 -17.30
N TYR A 60 -4.44 -10.06 -17.32
CA TYR A 60 -3.07 -10.14 -17.81
C TYR A 60 -3.00 -10.16 -19.34
N LEU A 61 -3.85 -10.98 -19.97
CA LEU A 61 -3.90 -11.10 -21.43
C LEU A 61 -4.23 -9.76 -22.10
N THR A 62 -5.19 -9.03 -21.55
CA THR A 62 -5.69 -7.76 -22.10
C THR A 62 -4.80 -6.56 -21.76
N ASN A 63 -4.24 -6.48 -20.54
CA ASN A 63 -3.52 -5.26 -20.11
C ASN A 63 -2.00 -5.39 -20.13
N VAL A 64 -1.45 -6.62 -20.18
CA VAL A 64 -0.01 -6.85 -20.13
C VAL A 64 0.46 -7.49 -21.42
N ALA A 65 -0.12 -8.61 -21.85
CA ALA A 65 0.35 -9.33 -23.03
C ALA A 65 0.01 -8.62 -24.35
N ALA A 66 -1.16 -7.97 -24.43
CA ALA A 66 -1.58 -7.21 -25.60
C ALA A 66 -0.90 -5.83 -25.72
N THR A 67 -0.55 -5.19 -24.60
CA THR A 67 -0.10 -3.77 -24.60
C THR A 67 1.42 -3.59 -24.54
N ASN A 68 2.20 -4.61 -24.19
CA ASN A 68 3.67 -4.50 -24.03
C ASN A 68 4.48 -4.67 -25.35
N GLY A 69 3.93 -4.29 -26.50
CA GLY A 69 4.67 -4.34 -27.78
C GLY A 69 5.02 -5.75 -28.25
N ASN A 70 4.26 -6.75 -27.79
CA ASN A 70 4.46 -8.16 -28.14
C ASN A 70 4.09 -8.39 -29.62
N PRO A 71 4.90 -9.10 -30.44
CA PRO A 71 4.55 -9.44 -31.83
C PRO A 71 3.22 -10.21 -31.97
N LEU A 72 2.74 -10.83 -30.90
CA LEU A 72 1.45 -11.54 -30.85
C LEU A 72 0.37 -10.77 -30.07
N ALA A 73 0.52 -9.45 -29.89
CA ALA A 73 -0.43 -8.60 -29.16
C ALA A 73 -1.89 -8.79 -29.57
N GLY A 74 -2.17 -8.90 -30.88
CA GLY A 74 -3.52 -9.14 -31.39
C GLY A 74 -4.10 -10.51 -31.00
N MET A 75 -3.27 -11.55 -30.92
CA MET A 75 -3.68 -12.88 -30.46
C MET A 75 -4.01 -12.86 -28.96
N PHE A 76 -3.20 -12.18 -28.15
CA PHE A 76 -3.46 -12.04 -26.71
C PHE A 76 -4.68 -11.17 -26.40
N ALA A 77 -4.91 -10.12 -27.19
CA ALA A 77 -6.14 -9.33 -27.10
C ALA A 77 -7.38 -10.19 -27.44
N TRP A 78 -7.27 -11.03 -28.48
CA TRP A 78 -8.35 -11.95 -28.86
C TRP A 78 -8.63 -12.99 -27.78
N MET A 79 -7.59 -13.63 -27.24
CA MET A 79 -7.71 -14.56 -26.10
C MET A 79 -8.32 -13.86 -24.88
N GLY A 80 -7.90 -12.63 -24.58
CA GLY A 80 -8.46 -11.80 -23.50
C GLY A 80 -9.92 -11.37 -23.71
N SER A 81 -10.41 -11.29 -24.96
CA SER A 81 -11.81 -11.01 -25.31
C SER A 81 -12.70 -12.25 -25.42
N THR A 82 -12.12 -13.44 -25.29
CA THR A 82 -12.80 -14.72 -25.49
C THR A 82 -13.17 -15.32 -24.13
N PRO A 83 -14.46 -15.37 -23.75
CA PRO A 83 -14.89 -15.70 -22.37
C PRO A 83 -14.37 -17.06 -21.86
N TRP A 84 -14.45 -18.10 -22.70
CA TRP A 84 -14.01 -19.47 -22.38
C TRP A 84 -12.48 -19.65 -22.25
N PHE A 85 -11.69 -18.59 -22.49
CA PHE A 85 -10.24 -18.57 -22.28
C PHE A 85 -9.83 -17.78 -21.02
N VAL A 86 -10.76 -17.06 -20.41
CA VAL A 86 -10.51 -15.99 -19.44
C VAL A 86 -11.24 -16.19 -18.11
N GLU A 87 -12.34 -16.96 -18.14
CA GLU A 87 -13.04 -17.50 -16.96
C GLU A 87 -12.12 -18.41 -16.12
#